data_AF-A0A0C3NWC7-F1
#
_entry.id   AF-A0A0C3NWC7-F1
#
_cell.length_a   1.000
_cell.length_b   1.000
_cell.length_c   1.000
_cell.angle_alpha   90.00
_cell.angle_beta   90.00
_cell.angle_gamma   90.00
#
_symmetry.space_group_name_H-M   'P 1'
#
loop_
_entity.id
_entity.type
_entity.pdbx_description
1 polymer ?
#
loop_
_entity_poly.entity_id
_entity_poly.type
_entity_poly.pdbx_seq_one_letter_code
_entity_poly.pdbx_strand_id
1 'polypeptide(L)'
;CACTPAPICLMGHGLFASSPVVPTLAVDLRVLEFVKKLFVWLTPNTTAWCEALESFLDGRGYRLLFKDNLQWCFSNAYHWYTVLTIYVEDHISAMV
;
A
#
# COMPACT_ATOMS: atom_id res chain seq x y z
N CYS A 1 13.05 -3.04 22.77
CA CYS A 1 12.55 -4.39 22.44
C CYS A 1 13.41 -4.97 21.31
N ALA A 2 13.81 -6.23 21.34
CA ALA A 2 14.53 -6.91 20.26
C ALA A 2 13.59 -7.41 19.14
N CYS A 3 12.43 -6.76 18.98
CA CYS A 3 11.41 -7.20 18.05
C CYS A 3 11.76 -6.72 16.63
N THR A 4 11.59 -7.60 15.66
CA THR A 4 11.64 -7.22 14.24
C THR A 4 10.61 -6.11 13.98
N PRO A 5 11.00 -4.99 13.33
CA PRO A 5 10.07 -3.93 12.97
C PRO A 5 8.86 -4.47 12.21
N ALA A 6 7.66 -3.98 12.55
CA ALA A 6 6.40 -4.43 11.94
C ALA A 6 6.43 -4.40 10.39
N PRO A 7 6.96 -3.35 9.73
CA PRO A 7 7.06 -3.34 8.27
C PRO A 7 7.90 -4.49 7.70
N ILE A 8 8.98 -4.89 8.37
CA ILE A 8 9.85 -5.99 7.93
C ILE A 8 9.11 -7.33 8.06
N CYS A 9 8.39 -7.53 9.16
CA CYS A 9 7.59 -8.74 9.36
C CYS A 9 6.45 -8.84 8.32
N LEU A 10 5.75 -7.73 8.04
CA LEU A 10 4.70 -7.67 7.03
C LEU A 10 5.23 -8.00 5.62
N MET A 11 6.38 -7.44 5.26
CA MET A 11 7.03 -7.73 3.97
C MET A 11 7.34 -9.22 3.79
N GLY A 12 7.74 -9.91 4.86
CA GLY A 12 7.93 -11.37 4.85
C GLY A 12 6.64 -12.17 4.53
N HIS A 13 5.47 -11.56 4.71
CA HIS A 13 4.16 -12.14 4.41
C HIS A 13 3.53 -11.59 3.12
N GLY A 14 4.27 -10.79 2.34
CA GLY A 14 3.77 -10.16 1.13
C GLY A 14 2.83 -8.97 1.36
N LEU A 15 2.86 -8.39 2.57
CA LEU A 15 2.07 -7.23 2.96
C LEU A 15 2.96 -5.99 3.10
N PHE A 16 2.44 -4.85 2.67
CA PHE A 16 3.12 -3.55 2.74
C PHE A 16 2.39 -2.63 3.70
N ALA A 17 3.14 -2.02 4.62
CA ALA A 17 2.62 -1.12 5.63
C ALA A 17 2.21 0.24 5.04
N SER A 18 1.09 0.82 5.53
CA SER A 18 0.66 2.18 5.13
C SER A 18 1.60 3.29 5.60
N SER A 19 2.40 3.03 6.62
CA SER A 19 3.40 3.95 7.17
C SER A 19 4.58 3.17 7.72
N PRO A 20 5.82 3.66 7.55
CA PRO A 20 7.00 3.00 8.08
C PRO A 20 7.10 3.07 9.61
N VAL A 21 6.45 4.06 10.25
CA VAL A 21 6.60 4.31 11.70
C VAL A 21 5.37 3.83 12.49
N VAL A 22 4.16 4.15 12.01
CA VAL A 22 2.91 3.80 12.70
C VAL A 22 1.89 3.31 11.67
N PRO A 23 1.98 2.04 11.23
CA PRO A 23 1.05 1.50 10.25
C PRO A 23 -0.33 1.25 10.87
N THR A 24 -1.34 1.79 10.22
CA THR A 24 -2.77 1.58 10.54
C THR A 24 -3.42 0.55 9.61
N LEU A 25 -2.82 0.34 8.43
CA LEU A 25 -3.29 -0.56 7.39
C LEU A 25 -2.08 -1.27 6.78
N ALA A 26 -2.28 -2.52 6.37
CA ALA A 26 -1.35 -3.23 5.50
C ALA A 26 -2.06 -3.63 4.21
N VAL A 27 -1.40 -3.44 3.07
CA VAL A 27 -1.93 -3.71 1.73
C VAL A 27 -1.09 -4.81 1.09
N ASP A 28 -1.72 -5.78 0.45
CA ASP A 28 -1.02 -6.83 -0.29
C ASP A 28 -0.17 -6.23 -1.43
N LEU A 29 1.08 -6.67 -1.54
CA LEU A 29 2.02 -6.18 -2.57
C LEU A 29 1.47 -6.35 -3.99
N ARG A 30 0.71 -7.41 -4.25
CA ARG A 30 0.10 -7.68 -5.56
C ARG A 30 -0.99 -6.67 -5.89
N VAL A 31 -1.73 -6.20 -4.87
CA VAL A 31 -2.73 -5.14 -5.04
C VAL A 31 -2.04 -3.82 -5.36
N LEU A 32 -0.96 -3.50 -4.64
CA LEU A 32 -0.17 -2.28 -4.92
C LEU A 32 0.42 -2.30 -6.32
N GLU A 33 0.97 -3.42 -6.75
CA GLU A 33 1.53 -3.54 -8.10
C GLU A 33 0.43 -3.49 -9.18
N PHE A 34 -0.71 -4.12 -8.93
CA PHE A 34 -1.87 -4.01 -9.82
C PHE A 34 -2.31 -2.56 -9.98
N VAL A 35 -2.46 -1.81 -8.88
CA VAL A 35 -2.88 -0.41 -8.91
C VAL A 35 -1.80 0.46 -9.58
N LYS A 36 -0.52 0.20 -9.34
CA LYS A 36 0.60 0.87 -10.04
C LYS A 36 0.46 0.70 -11.56
N LYS A 37 0.20 -0.52 -12.03
CA LYS A 37 -0.02 -0.80 -13.46
C LYS A 37 -1.32 -0.18 -13.97
N LEU A 38 -2.39 -0.20 -13.18
CA LEU A 38 -3.67 0.39 -13.53
C LEU A 38 -3.55 1.90 -13.79
N PHE A 39 -2.80 2.61 -12.95
CA PHE A 39 -2.56 4.05 -13.06
C PHE A 39 -1.65 4.47 -14.23
N VAL A 40 -1.06 3.51 -14.96
CA VAL A 40 -0.44 3.79 -16.26
C VAL A 40 -1.50 4.01 -17.34
N TRP A 41 -2.63 3.29 -17.24
CA TRP A 41 -3.70 3.29 -18.23
C TRP A 41 -4.88 4.19 -17.87
N LEU A 42 -4.97 4.60 -16.60
CA LEU A 42 -5.99 5.48 -16.07
C LEU A 42 -5.33 6.65 -15.35
N THR A 43 -5.97 7.82 -15.38
CA THR A 43 -5.55 8.94 -14.53
C THR A 43 -5.49 8.48 -13.07
N PRO A 44 -4.38 8.70 -12.34
CA PRO A 44 -4.23 8.27 -10.95
C PRO A 44 -5.32 8.90 -10.08
N ASN A 45 -6.38 8.16 -9.82
CA ASN A 45 -7.51 8.61 -9.00
C ASN A 45 -7.63 7.67 -7.80
N THR A 46 -6.80 7.91 -6.80
CA THR A 46 -6.83 7.16 -5.55
C THR A 46 -8.15 7.33 -4.81
N THR A 47 -8.83 8.48 -4.96
CA THR A 47 -10.15 8.72 -4.38
C THR A 47 -11.19 7.73 -4.91
N ALA A 48 -11.42 7.73 -6.23
CA ALA A 48 -12.43 6.87 -6.84
C ALA A 48 -12.11 5.37 -6.64
N TRP A 49 -10.82 5.01 -6.68
CA TRP A 49 -10.38 3.66 -6.36
C TRP A 49 -10.72 3.27 -4.91
N CYS A 50 -10.43 4.14 -3.94
CA CYS A 50 -10.69 3.87 -2.53
C CYS A 50 -12.19 3.86 -2.22
N GLU A 51 -12.99 4.77 -2.78
CA GLU A 51 -14.45 4.77 -2.62
C GLU A 51 -15.07 3.48 -3.18
N ALA A 52 -14.65 3.05 -4.36
CA ALA A 52 -15.10 1.79 -4.94
C ALA A 52 -14.70 0.59 -4.07
N LEU A 53 -13.48 0.60 -3.52
CA LEU A 53 -12.99 -0.45 -2.64
C LEU A 53 -13.73 -0.48 -1.29
N GLU A 54 -13.97 0.68 -0.67
CA GLU A 54 -14.77 0.79 0.55
C GLU A 54 -16.19 0.27 0.32
N SER A 55 -16.84 0.68 -0.77
CA SER A 55 -18.18 0.20 -1.14
C SER A 55 -18.22 -1.31 -1.37
N PHE A 56 -17.22 -1.86 -2.06
CA PHE A 56 -17.08 -3.30 -2.28
C PHE A 56 -16.90 -4.09 -0.98
N LEU A 57 -16.11 -3.55 -0.04
CA LEU A 57 -15.86 -4.18 1.26
C LEU A 57 -17.07 -4.10 2.19
N ASP A 58 -17.76 -2.96 2.24
CA ASP A 58 -18.98 -2.78 3.03
C ASP A 58 -20.09 -3.74 2.55
N GLY A 59 -20.23 -3.94 1.24
CA GLY A 59 -21.15 -4.93 0.67
C GLY A 59 -20.84 -6.38 1.07
N ARG A 60 -19.64 -6.66 1.59
CA ARG A 60 -19.21 -7.97 2.13
C ARG A 60 -19.23 -8.01 3.66
N GLY A 61 -19.69 -6.95 4.32
CA GLY A 61 -19.73 -6.83 5.79
C GLY A 61 -18.39 -6.39 6.41
N TYR A 62 -17.40 -6.01 5.61
CA TYR A 62 -16.13 -5.47 6.10
C TYR A 62 -16.21 -3.95 6.19
N ARG A 63 -16.61 -3.45 7.37
CA ARG A 63 -16.60 -2.01 7.65
C ARG A 63 -15.24 -1.55 8.15
N LEU A 64 -14.62 -0.68 7.37
CA LEU A 64 -13.34 -0.06 7.72
C LEU A 64 -13.58 1.08 8.71
N LEU A 65 -13.52 0.77 10.00
CA LEU A 65 -13.66 1.74 11.10
C LEU A 65 -12.29 2.36 11.43
N PHE A 66 -11.69 3.05 10.47
CA PHE A 66 -10.43 3.74 10.70
C PHE A 66 -10.65 5.19 11.14
N LYS A 67 -9.77 5.70 12.01
CA LYS A 67 -9.72 7.11 12.39
C LYS A 67 -9.35 8.00 11.19
N ASP A 68 -8.52 7.47 10.30
CA ASP A 68 -8.13 8.07 9.02
C ASP A 68 -8.85 7.32 7.89
N ASN A 69 -9.39 8.01 6.88
CA ASN A 69 -10.12 7.35 5.79
C ASN A 69 -9.21 6.37 5.00
N LEU A 70 -9.79 5.35 4.33
CA LEU A 70 -9.02 4.35 3.56
C LEU A 70 -8.13 5.03 2.53
N GLN A 71 -8.64 6.11 1.93
CA GLN A 71 -7.92 6.92 0.97
C GLN A 71 -6.58 7.41 1.50
N TRP A 72 -6.52 7.96 2.71
CA TRP A 72 -5.28 8.45 3.30
C TRP A 72 -4.29 7.30 3.52
N CYS A 73 -4.74 6.22 4.17
CA CYS A 73 -3.91 5.05 4.45
C CYS A 73 -3.35 4.41 3.17
N PHE A 74 -4.21 4.25 2.17
CA PHE A 74 -3.85 3.64 0.89
C PHE A 74 -2.91 4.55 0.08
N SER A 75 -3.17 5.85 0.04
CA SER A 75 -2.29 6.81 -0.66
C SER A 75 -0.89 6.82 -0.05
N ASN A 76 -0.79 6.74 1.28
CA ASN A 76 0.50 6.67 1.97
C ASN A 76 1.22 5.34 1.68
N ALA A 77 0.51 4.20 1.74
CA ALA A 77 1.05 2.90 1.35
C ALA A 77 1.60 2.91 -0.08
N TYR A 78 0.80 3.43 -1.03
CA TYR A 78 1.14 3.49 -2.44
C TYR A 78 2.34 4.40 -2.71
N HIS A 79 2.41 5.56 -2.03
CA HIS A 79 3.54 6.46 -2.10
C HIS A 79 4.84 5.77 -1.67
N TRP A 80 4.87 5.18 -0.47
CA TRP A 80 6.06 4.50 0.05
C TRP A 80 6.46 3.27 -0.76
N TYR A 81 5.47 2.53 -1.29
CA TYR A 81 5.74 1.42 -2.20
C TYR A 81 6.40 1.90 -3.51
N THR A 82 5.92 3.01 -4.06
CA THR A 82 6.51 3.61 -5.27
C THR A 82 7.94 4.06 -5.01
N VAL A 83 8.17 4.77 -3.90
CA VAL A 83 9.52 5.19 -3.48
C VAL A 83 10.44 3.99 -3.32
N LEU A 84 10.02 2.95 -2.61
CA LEU A 84 10.82 1.74 -2.41
C LEU A 84 11.17 1.08 -3.74
N THR A 85 10.21 1.00 -4.68
CA THR A 85 10.45 0.38 -5.98
C THR A 85 11.51 1.15 -6.78
N ILE A 86 11.46 2.49 -6.77
CA ILE A 86 12.47 3.34 -7.43
C ILE A 86 13.86 3.10 -6.84
N TYR A 87 13.97 3.08 -5.51
CA TYR A 87 15.25 2.82 -4.82
C TYR A 87 15.80 1.42 -5.13
N VAL A 88 14.94 0.41 -5.20
CA VAL A 88 15.35 -0.96 -5.53
C VAL A 88 15.81 -1.06 -6.98
N GLU A 89 15.11 -0.43 -7.92
CA GLU A 89 15.51 -0.38 -9.33
C GLU A 89 16.87 0.32 -9.52
N ASP A 90 17.11 1.43 -8.82
CA ASP A 90 18.39 2.16 -8.83
C ASP A 90 19.52 1.30 -8.23
N HIS A 91 19.26 0.67 -7.08
CA HIS A 91 20.24 -0.19 -6.41
C HIS A 91 20.61 -1.41 -7.26
N ILE A 92 19.64 -2.06 -7.89
CA ILE A 92 19.89 -3.20 -8.80
C ILE A 92 20.70 -2.74 -10.01
N SER A 93 20.36 -1.59 -10.60
CA SER A 93 21.07 -1.03 -11.75
C SER A 93 22.52 -0.67 -11.43
N ALA A 94 22.83 -0.27 -10.18
CA ALA A 94 24.18 0.01 -9.73
C ALA A 94 25.03 -1.26 -9.48
N MET A 95 24.40 -2.45 -9.38
CA MET A 95 25.07 -3.72 -9.14
C MET A 95 25.36 -4.52 -10.43
N VAL A 96 24.75 -4.15 -11.56
CA VAL A 96 24.92 -4.78 -12.88
C VAL A 96 25.92 -4.00 -13.72
#